data_AF-A0A2Z2GRM7-F1
#
_entry.id   AF-A0A2Z2GRM7-F1
#
_cell.length_a   1.000
_cell.length_b   1.000
_cell.length_c   1.000
_cell.angle_alpha   90.00
_cell.angle_beta   90.00
_cell.angle_gamma   90.00
#
_symmetry.space_group_name_H-M   'P 1'
#
loop_
_entity.id
_entity.type
_entity.pdbx_description
1 polymer ?
#
loop_
_entity_poly.entity_id
_entity_poly.type
_entity_poly.pdbx_seq_one_letter_code
_entity_poly.pdbx_strand_id
1 'polypeptide(L)' 'MTHQTHAYHMVNPSPWPLTGALSALLMTSGLIMWFHYNSMSLLTLGFTTNLLTMYQWWRDVIREGTFQGHHTPIVQK' A
#
# COMPACT_ATOMS: atom_id res chain seq x y z
N MET A 1 0.59 -12.04 29.91
CA MET A 1 0.17 -12.81 28.74
C MET A 1 0.90 -12.25 27.53
N THR A 2 1.86 -13.00 26.98
CA THR A 2 2.76 -12.55 25.90
C THR A 2 2.44 -13.20 24.56
N HIS A 3 1.54 -14.18 24.54
CA HIS A 3 1.15 -14.94 23.35
C HIS A 3 -0.32 -14.65 23.01
N GLN A 4 -0.62 -14.49 21.72
CA GLN A 4 -1.99 -14.29 21.22
C GLN A 4 -2.77 -15.61 21.31
N THR A 5 -4.03 -15.54 21.74
CA THR A 5 -4.91 -16.73 21.87
C THR A 5 -6.03 -16.75 20.83
N HIS A 6 -6.01 -15.81 19.87
CA HIS A 6 -6.94 -15.73 18.76
C HIS A 6 -6.24 -16.04 17.43
N ALA A 7 -7.01 -16.43 16.42
CA ALA A 7 -6.48 -16.79 15.11
C ALA A 7 -6.35 -15.61 14.12
N TYR A 8 -6.67 -14.38 14.55
CA TYR A 8 -6.52 -13.17 13.74
C TYR A 8 -5.06 -12.73 13.60
N HIS A 9 -4.72 -12.17 12.44
CA HIS A 9 -3.41 -11.61 12.15
C HIS A 9 -3.32 -10.16 12.65
N MET A 10 -2.39 -9.90 13.56
CA MET A 10 -2.05 -8.54 13.99
C MET A 10 -0.93 -8.01 13.09
N VAL A 11 -1.30 -7.27 12.05
CA VAL A 11 -0.37 -6.73 11.05
C VAL A 11 0.61 -5.74 11.70
N ASN A 12 1.87 -5.79 11.27
CA ASN A 12 2.88 -4.84 11.73
C ASN A 12 2.61 -3.43 11.20
N PRO A 13 3.01 -2.37 11.92
CA PRO A 13 2.96 -1.01 11.40
C PRO A 13 3.68 -0.92 10.04
N SER A 14 2.98 -0.41 9.03
CA SER A 14 3.45 -0.36 7.65
C SER A 14 3.44 1.08 7.12
N PRO A 15 4.43 1.50 6.32
CA PRO A 15 4.44 2.81 5.68
C PRO A 15 3.51 2.91 4.46
N TRP A 16 3.06 1.78 3.90
CA TRP A 16 2.34 1.75 2.61
C TRP A 16 1.00 2.51 2.61
N PRO A 17 0.20 2.52 3.69
CA PRO A 17 -1.00 3.36 3.74
C PRO A 17 -0.71 4.85 3.58
N LEU A 18 0.38 5.34 4.18
CA LEU A 18 0.78 6.74 4.08
C LEU A 18 1.28 7.06 2.67
N THR A 19 2.15 6.21 2.10
CA THR A 19 2.67 6.43 0.75
C THR A 19 1.58 6.32 -0.32
N GLY A 20 0.58 5.47 -0.11
CA GLY A 20 -0.61 5.36 -0.97
C GLY A 20 -1.53 6.58 -0.88
N ALA A 21 -1.71 7.16 0.30
CA ALA A 21 -2.47 8.40 0.44
C ALA A 21 -1.75 9.57 -0.27
N LEU A 22 -0.43 9.65 -0.14
CA LEU A 22 0.38 10.66 -0.82
C LEU A 22 0.39 10.45 -2.34
N SER A 23 0.46 9.21 -2.84
CA SER A 23 0.40 8.94 -4.28
C SER A 23 -0.95 9.37 -4.88
N ALA A 24 -2.07 9.15 -4.17
CA ALA A 24 -3.38 9.62 -4.59
C ALA A 24 -3.46 11.16 -4.66
N LEU A 25 -2.88 11.86 -3.69
CA LEU A 25 -2.76 13.32 -3.72
C LEU A 25 -1.94 13.79 -4.93
N LEU A 26 -0.78 13.17 -5.18
CA LEU A 26 0.08 13.52 -6.31
C LEU A 26 -0.59 13.26 -7.66
N MET A 27 -1.35 12.17 -7.81
CA MET A 27 -2.07 11.88 -9.05
C MET A 27 -3.20 12.87 -9.30
N THR A 28 -4.02 13.19 -8.29
CA THR A 28 -5.14 14.12 -8.45
C THR A 28 -4.67 15.55 -8.74
N SER A 29 -3.69 16.04 -7.97
CA SER A 29 -3.04 17.33 -8.26
C SER A 29 -2.26 17.29 -9.59
N GLY A 30 -1.69 16.15 -9.97
CA GLY A 30 -0.99 15.96 -11.24
C GLY A 30 -1.91 16.03 -12.45
N LEU A 31 -3.14 15.52 -12.34
CA LEU A 31 -4.16 15.68 -13.37
C LEU A 31 -4.56 17.16 -13.54
N ILE A 32 -4.72 17.90 -12.44
CA ILE A 32 -4.97 19.35 -12.48
C ILE A 32 -3.81 20.07 -13.18
N MET A 33 -2.56 19.73 -12.82
CA MET A 33 -1.36 20.30 -13.43
C MET A 33 -1.26 20.01 -14.93
N TRP A 34 -1.66 18.81 -15.35
CA TRP A 34 -1.66 18.45 -16.76
C TRP A 34 -2.72 19.24 -17.54
N PHE A 35 -3.97 19.29 -17.06
CA PHE A 35 -5.05 19.92 -17.79
C PHE A 35 -4.97 21.46 -17.83
N HIS A 36 -4.48 22.10 -16.77
CA HIS A 36 -4.45 23.56 -16.70
C HIS A 36 -3.10 24.17 -17.05
N TYR A 37 -2.01 23.42 -16.89
CA TYR A 37 -0.65 23.94 -17.05
C TYR A 37 0.21 23.11 -18.02
N ASN A 38 -0.38 22.12 -18.70
CA ASN A 38 0.27 21.23 -19.66
C ASN A 38 1.56 20.55 -19.11
N SER A 39 1.63 20.33 -17.80
CA SER A 39 2.78 19.73 -17.13
C SER A 39 2.41 18.35 -16.58
N MET A 40 3.12 17.31 -17.02
CA MET A 40 2.89 15.93 -16.60
C MET A 40 3.81 15.46 -15.48
N SER A 41 4.77 16.28 -15.02
CA SER A 41 5.81 15.86 -14.07
C SER A 41 5.26 15.36 -12.73
N LEU A 42 4.23 16.02 -12.21
CA LEU A 42 3.61 15.63 -10.94
C LEU A 42 2.76 14.35 -11.10
N LEU A 43 2.10 14.21 -12.26
CA LEU A 43 1.29 13.05 -12.59
C LEU A 43 2.16 11.79 -12.74
N THR A 44 3.30 11.90 -13.44
CA THR A 44 4.24 10.78 -13.58
C THR A 44 4.82 10.36 -12.23
N LEU A 45 5.19 11.31 -11.37
CA LEU A 45 5.62 11.03 -10.00
C LEU A 45 4.53 10.32 -9.17
N GLY A 46 3.28 10.77 -9.28
CA GLY A 46 2.13 10.13 -8.63
C GLY A 46 1.95 8.68 -9.08
N PHE A 47 2.01 8.41 -10.38
CA PHE A 47 1.93 7.04 -10.90
C PHE A 47 3.11 6.16 -10.45
N THR A 48 4.34 6.67 -10.49
CA THR A 48 5.52 5.93 -10.04
C THR A 48 5.41 5.55 -8.56
N THR A 49 5.07 6.51 -7.69
CA THR A 49 4.91 6.25 -6.25
C THR A 49 3.73 5.33 -5.94
N ASN A 50 2.65 5.41 -6.72
CA ASN A 50 1.52 4.50 -6.59
C ASN A 50 1.89 3.05 -6.94
N LEU A 51 2.54 2.83 -8.08
CA LEU A 51 3.00 1.50 -8.50
C LEU A 51 3.98 0.89 -7.50
N LEU A 52 4.92 1.71 -7.00
CA LEU A 52 5.87 1.29 -5.96
C LEU A 52 5.13 0.90 -4.68
N THR A 53 4.15 1.68 -4.23
CA THR A 53 3.36 1.38 -3.03
C THR A 53 2.62 0.06 -3.19
N MET A 54 1.91 -0.15 -4.31
CA MET A 54 1.19 -1.40 -4.56
C MET A 54 2.14 -2.61 -4.60
N TYR A 55 3.27 -2.49 -5.30
CA TYR A 55 4.26 -3.56 -5.38
C TYR A 55 4.79 -3.96 -4.00
N GLN A 56 5.22 -2.98 -3.19
CA GLN A 56 5.79 -3.25 -1.87
C GLN A 56 4.74 -3.75 -0.88
N TRP A 57 3.52 -3.21 -0.94
CA TRP A 57 2.43 -3.65 -0.08
C TRP A 57 2.03 -5.09 -0.40
N TRP A 58 1.76 -5.44 -1.65
CA TRP A 58 1.41 -6.82 -1.99
C TRP A 58 2.56 -7.81 -1.77
N ARG A 59 3.82 -7.38 -1.95
CA ARG A 59 4.98 -8.18 -1.55
C ARG A 59 4.93 -8.53 -0.07
N ASP A 60 4.57 -7.58 0.79
CA ASP A 60 4.49 -7.81 2.23
C ASP A 60 3.31 -8.71 2.60
N VAL A 61 2.15 -8.57 1.95
CA VAL A 61 1.02 -9.52 2.11
C VAL A 61 1.42 -10.94 1.71
N ILE A 62 2.16 -11.11 0.62
CA ILE A 62 2.69 -12.43 0.21
C ILE A 62 3.64 -12.97 1.28
N ARG A 63 4.48 -12.13 1.88
CA ARG A 63 5.40 -12.56 2.95
C ARG A 63 4.66 -13.00 4.20
N GLU A 64 3.67 -12.21 4.63
CA GLU A 64 2.82 -12.49 5.78
C GLU A 64 2.03 -13.80 5.60
N GLY A 65 1.48 -14.01 4.39
CA GLY A 65 0.73 -15.22 4.06
C GLY A 65 1.61 -16.46 3.85
N THR A 66 2.54 -16.41 2.90
CA THR A 66 3.29 -17.58 2.43
C THR A 66 4.47 -17.95 3.31
N PHE A 67 5.22 -16.96 3.82
CA PHE A 67 6.48 -17.22 4.52
C PHE A 67 6.36 -17.13 6.05
N GLN A 68 5.42 -16.35 6.58
CA GLN A 68 5.19 -16.20 8.02
C GLN A 68 3.97 -17.00 8.52
N GLY A 69 3.09 -17.44 7.62
CA GLY A 69 1.97 -18.32 7.96
C GLY A 69 0.82 -17.62 8.70
N HIS A 70 0.70 -16.29 8.60
CA HIS A 70 -0.32 -15.53 9.33
C HIS A 70 -1.75 -15.67 8.75
N HIS A 71 -1.91 -16.23 7.55
CA HIS A 71 -3.22 -16.43 6.90
C HIS A 71 -3.89 -17.74 7.35
N THR A 72 -4.35 -17.81 8.60
CA THR A 72 -5.14 -18.93 9.12
C THR A 72 -6.49 -19.07 8.38
N PRO A 73 -7.21 -20.20 8.50
CA PRO A 73 -8.55 -20.33 7.88
C PRO A 73 -9.57 -19.29 8.33
N ILE A 74 -9.36 -18.62 9.47
CA ILE A 74 -10.21 -17.50 9.93
C ILE A 74 -9.84 -16.20 9.20
N VAL A 75 -8.58 -16.00 8.83
CA VAL A 75 -8.09 -14.82 8.09
C VAL A 75 -8.39 -14.93 6.59
N GLN A 76 -8.48 -16.14 6.05
CA GLN A 76 -8.78 -16.38 4.63
C GLN A 76 -10.28 -16.35 4.27
N LYS A 77 -11.16 -16.42 5.28
CA LYS A 77 -12.62 -16.39 5.11
C LYS A 77 -13.14 -14.97 5.18
#